data_AF-A0A6N9TD72-F1
#
_entry.id   AF-A0A6N9TD72-F1
#
_cell.length_a   1.000
_cell.length_b   1.000
_cell.length_c   1.000
_cell.angle_alpha   90.00
_cell.angle_beta   90.00
_cell.angle_gamma   90.00
#
_symmetry.space_group_name_H-M   'P 1'
#
loop_
_entity.id
_entity.type
_entity.pdbx_description
1 polymer ?
#
loop_
_entity_poly.entity_id
_entity_poly.type
_entity_poly.pdbx_seq_one_letter_code
_entity_poly.pdbx_strand_id
1 'polypeptide(L)'
;MKQNPVLSTVAVAALVFGAASSRVPLARAAEPYDIDCKLILCLAGGFPVGCTDAFNHMIDRITSTPPKSPIGTCLMNDGTPYDDYDAEYGWLPVTSREAFSCPEGKTLYHEVGIDDRQTGVRAFCYKSSTTYGFGDGRTTVYVGKSAPEYYDLRTHITVEPGTDAAYSPGWQRWRTGGTYGGFVRVITD
;
A
#
# COMPACT_ATOMS: atom_id res chain seq x y z
N MET A 1 43.29 66.73 41.56
CA MET A 1 43.96 65.67 42.35
C MET A 1 43.81 64.34 41.62
N LYS A 2 44.47 63.27 42.09
CA LYS A 2 44.67 61.98 41.40
C LYS A 2 43.48 61.00 41.59
N GLN A 3 43.46 59.97 40.72
CA GLN A 3 42.85 58.62 40.88
C GLN A 3 41.35 58.39 40.60
N ASN A 4 41.11 57.70 39.47
CA ASN A 4 40.08 56.63 39.28
C ASN A 4 40.36 55.47 40.28
N PRO A 5 39.41 54.61 40.70
CA PRO A 5 38.62 53.67 39.85
C PRO A 5 37.12 53.60 40.28
N VAL A 6 36.23 52.68 39.85
CA VAL A 6 36.29 51.38 39.14
C VAL A 6 35.13 51.28 38.12
N LEU A 7 35.26 50.46 37.07
CA LEU A 7 34.19 50.06 36.14
C LEU A 7 33.55 48.73 36.62
N SER A 8 32.23 48.65 36.78
CA SER A 8 31.53 47.35 36.91
C SER A 8 30.14 47.36 36.28
N THR A 9 30.06 46.70 35.13
CA THR A 9 28.87 46.43 34.33
C THR A 9 27.93 45.43 34.97
N VAL A 10 26.63 45.74 35.02
CA VAL A 10 25.56 44.75 34.79
C VAL A 10 24.52 45.39 33.87
N ALA A 11 24.59 45.09 32.57
CA ALA A 11 23.55 45.46 31.63
C ALA A 11 22.41 44.43 31.74
N VAL A 12 21.24 44.86 32.22
CA VAL A 12 20.04 44.02 32.23
C VAL A 12 19.53 43.91 30.80
N ALA A 13 19.87 42.82 30.12
CA ALA A 13 19.36 42.51 28.80
C ALA A 13 17.86 42.21 28.89
N ALA A 14 17.03 43.16 28.48
CA ALA A 14 15.59 42.95 28.34
C ALA A 14 15.34 41.93 27.21
N LEU A 15 14.98 40.69 27.58
CA LEU A 15 14.54 39.67 26.64
C LEU A 15 13.20 40.08 26.04
N VAL A 16 13.26 40.77 24.90
CA VAL A 16 12.11 40.96 24.02
C VAL A 16 11.77 39.58 23.47
N PHE A 17 10.78 38.91 24.07
CA PHE A 17 10.13 37.75 23.46
C PHE A 17 9.40 38.22 22.20
N GLY A 18 10.13 38.25 21.09
CA GLY A 18 9.53 38.37 19.77
C GLY A 18 8.58 37.19 19.60
N ALA A 19 7.29 37.49 19.54
CA ALA A 19 6.27 36.51 19.19
C ALA A 19 6.54 36.06 17.76
N ALA A 20 7.35 35.01 17.61
CA ALA A 20 7.50 34.30 16.36
C ALA A 20 6.15 33.64 16.06
N SER A 21 5.30 34.40 15.35
CA SER A 21 4.09 33.88 14.73
C SER A 21 4.52 32.81 13.74
N SER A 22 4.65 31.58 14.24
CA SER A 22 4.82 30.39 13.44
C SER A 22 3.64 30.37 12.50
N ARG A 23 3.91 30.72 11.24
CA ARG A 23 3.01 30.41 10.14
C ARG A 23 3.02 28.89 10.06
N VAL A 24 2.18 28.25 10.88
CA VAL A 24 1.65 26.94 10.54
C VAL A 24 1.20 27.09 9.10
N PRO A 25 1.72 26.29 8.15
CA PRO A 25 1.15 26.26 6.83
C PRO A 25 -0.28 25.76 7.02
N LEU A 26 -1.22 26.71 7.12
CA LEU A 26 -2.61 26.46 6.81
C LEU A 26 -2.57 25.68 5.51
N ALA A 27 -3.02 24.42 5.56
CA ALA A 27 -3.07 23.57 4.39
C ALA A 27 -3.81 24.36 3.33
N ARG A 28 -3.05 24.93 2.38
CA ARG A 28 -3.61 25.68 1.25
C ARG A 28 -4.56 24.68 0.63
N ALA A 29 -5.86 24.99 0.68
CA ALA A 29 -6.87 24.15 0.05
C ALA A 29 -6.34 23.84 -1.34
N ALA A 30 -6.02 22.56 -1.56
CA ALA A 30 -5.29 22.20 -2.75
C ALA A 30 -6.14 22.67 -3.92
N GLU A 31 -5.51 23.32 -4.91
CA GLU A 31 -6.08 23.24 -6.26
C GLU A 31 -6.39 21.76 -6.49
N PRO A 32 -7.55 21.41 -7.08
CA PRO A 32 -7.86 20.01 -7.33
C PRO A 32 -6.81 19.48 -8.31
N TYR A 33 -5.73 18.93 -7.76
CA TYR A 33 -4.77 18.10 -8.47
C TYR A 33 -5.58 17.09 -9.26
N ASP A 34 -5.16 16.84 -10.51
CA ASP A 34 -5.79 15.78 -11.27
C ASP A 34 -5.83 14.52 -10.41
N ILE A 35 -6.98 13.86 -10.38
CA ILE A 35 -7.17 12.65 -9.59
C ILE A 35 -6.16 11.56 -10.01
N ASP A 36 -5.69 11.60 -11.26
CA ASP A 36 -4.58 10.78 -11.76
C ASP A 36 -3.21 11.20 -11.16
N CYS A 37 -2.93 12.49 -10.95
CA CYS A 37 -1.74 12.94 -10.20
C CYS A 37 -1.79 12.49 -8.74
N LYS A 38 -2.95 12.65 -8.10
CA LYS A 38 -3.17 12.19 -6.73
C LYS A 38 -2.99 10.68 -6.63
N LEU A 39 -3.47 9.92 -7.61
CA LEU A 39 -3.33 8.47 -7.68
C LEU A 39 -1.86 8.03 -7.73
N ILE A 40 -1.00 8.65 -8.54
CA ILE A 40 0.45 8.34 -8.57
C ILE A 40 1.05 8.40 -7.16
N LEU A 41 0.83 9.52 -6.45
CA LEU A 41 1.35 9.72 -5.08
C LEU A 41 0.72 8.77 -4.07
N CYS A 42 -0.59 8.56 -4.15
CA CYS A 42 -1.32 7.67 -3.26
C CYS A 42 -0.92 6.20 -3.45
N LEU A 43 -0.69 5.75 -4.68
CA LEU A 43 -0.23 4.40 -5.01
C LEU A 43 1.19 4.18 -4.49
N ALA A 44 2.11 5.12 -4.78
CA ALA A 44 3.46 5.11 -4.22
C ALA A 44 3.45 5.06 -2.67
N GLY A 45 2.52 5.75 -2.02
CA GLY A 45 2.34 5.74 -0.56
C GLY A 45 1.53 4.56 0.02
N GLY A 46 0.97 3.67 -0.80
CA GLY A 46 0.13 2.54 -0.32
C GLY A 46 -1.27 2.92 0.17
N PHE A 47 -1.87 3.96 -0.42
CA PHE A 47 -3.17 4.56 -0.08
C PHE A 47 -3.35 4.91 1.42
N PRO A 48 -2.58 5.88 1.95
CA PRO A 48 -2.79 6.41 3.29
C PRO A 48 -4.16 7.10 3.45
N VAL A 49 -4.52 7.44 4.69
CA VAL A 49 -5.75 8.19 5.01
C VAL A 49 -5.85 9.45 4.17
N GLY A 50 -6.97 9.62 3.46
CA GLY A 50 -7.21 10.72 2.52
C GLY A 50 -7.01 10.36 1.04
N CYS A 51 -6.57 9.14 0.72
CA CYS A 51 -6.41 8.62 -0.64
C CYS A 51 -7.58 7.73 -1.14
N THR A 52 -8.69 7.63 -0.40
CA THR A 52 -9.82 6.74 -0.73
C THR A 52 -10.50 7.07 -2.07
N ASP A 53 -10.57 8.35 -2.42
CA ASP A 53 -11.05 8.84 -3.72
C ASP A 53 -10.13 8.40 -4.88
N ALA A 54 -8.82 8.51 -4.71
CA ALA A 54 -7.84 8.04 -5.69
C ALA A 54 -7.86 6.51 -5.83
N PHE A 55 -8.06 5.77 -4.74
CA PHE A 55 -8.27 4.32 -4.78
C PHE A 55 -9.52 3.96 -5.58
N ASN A 56 -10.66 4.59 -5.27
CA ASN A 56 -11.92 4.34 -5.98
C ASN A 56 -11.79 4.66 -7.47
N HIS A 57 -11.17 5.80 -7.83
CA HIS A 57 -10.88 6.16 -9.22
C HIS A 57 -10.01 5.12 -9.94
N MET A 58 -8.98 4.58 -9.27
CA MET A 58 -8.18 3.47 -9.80
C MET A 58 -9.05 2.24 -10.09
N ILE A 59 -9.91 1.84 -9.15
CA ILE A 59 -10.81 0.69 -9.29
C ILE A 59 -11.83 0.92 -10.42
N ASP A 60 -12.46 2.10 -10.49
CA ASP A 60 -13.42 2.46 -11.54
C ASP A 60 -12.80 2.38 -12.94
N ARG A 61 -11.53 2.74 -13.07
CA ARG A 61 -10.79 2.68 -14.35
C ARG A 61 -10.44 1.26 -14.78
N ILE A 62 -9.92 0.42 -13.89
CA ILE A 62 -9.55 -0.96 -14.24
C ILE A 62 -10.77 -1.88 -14.41
N THR A 63 -11.90 -1.55 -13.78
CA THR A 63 -13.16 -2.29 -13.88
C THR A 63 -14.10 -1.77 -14.98
N SER A 64 -13.77 -0.63 -15.62
CA SER A 64 -14.57 -0.14 -16.75
C SER A 64 -14.58 -1.14 -17.91
N THR A 65 -15.56 -1.04 -18.80
CA THR A 65 -15.63 -1.87 -20.02
C THR A 65 -15.53 -0.95 -21.25
N PRO A 66 -14.44 -1.02 -22.04
CA PRO A 66 -13.23 -1.81 -21.84
C PRO A 66 -12.40 -1.34 -20.61
N PRO A 67 -11.56 -2.22 -20.02
CA PRO A 67 -10.63 -1.83 -18.95
C PRO A 67 -9.67 -0.73 -19.41
N LYS A 68 -9.43 0.25 -18.55
CA LYS A 68 -8.46 1.33 -18.79
C LYS A 68 -7.22 1.12 -17.94
N SER A 69 -6.13 1.79 -18.31
CA SER A 69 -4.97 1.95 -17.42
C SER A 69 -5.44 2.49 -16.05
N PRO A 70 -4.93 1.94 -14.92
CA PRO A 70 -5.28 2.39 -13.57
C PRO A 70 -5.06 3.89 -13.41
N ILE A 71 -3.98 4.41 -14.02
CA ILE A 71 -3.61 5.82 -14.03
C ILE A 71 -3.93 6.40 -15.43
N GLY A 72 -4.50 7.60 -15.47
CA GLY A 72 -4.69 8.39 -16.68
C GLY A 72 -3.68 9.52 -16.80
N THR A 73 -4.16 10.71 -17.14
CA THR A 73 -3.28 11.84 -17.46
C THR A 73 -3.12 12.72 -16.23
N CYS A 74 -1.99 12.61 -15.54
CA CYS A 74 -1.61 13.62 -14.56
C CYS A 74 -1.14 14.88 -15.30
N LEU A 75 -1.78 16.03 -15.07
CA LEU A 75 -1.31 17.33 -15.52
C LEU A 75 -0.67 18.12 -14.37
N MET A 76 0.54 18.62 -14.59
CA MET A 76 1.25 19.50 -13.68
C MET A 76 0.69 20.93 -13.74
N ASN A 77 1.10 21.78 -12.78
CA ASN A 77 0.59 23.15 -12.65
C ASN A 77 0.87 24.07 -13.87
N ASP A 78 1.82 23.70 -14.73
CA ASP A 78 2.14 24.39 -15.98
C ASP A 78 1.35 23.83 -17.19
N GLY A 79 0.47 22.85 -16.97
CA GLY A 79 -0.33 22.18 -17.99
C GLY A 79 0.41 21.08 -18.76
N THR A 80 1.66 20.77 -18.41
CA THR A 80 2.38 19.63 -19.01
C THR A 80 1.96 18.31 -18.37
N PRO A 81 1.93 17.19 -19.11
CA PRO A 81 1.70 15.89 -18.52
C PRO A 81 2.91 15.47 -17.69
N TYR A 82 2.66 14.85 -16.53
CA TYR A 82 3.67 14.07 -15.82
C TYR A 82 3.59 12.62 -16.30
N ASP A 83 4.66 12.13 -16.89
CA ASP A 83 4.79 10.79 -17.49
C ASP A 83 6.05 10.04 -17.03
N ASP A 84 6.84 10.60 -16.10
CA ASP A 84 8.05 9.99 -15.53
C ASP A 84 7.71 8.94 -14.44
N TYR A 85 6.88 7.96 -14.81
CA TYR A 85 6.52 6.84 -13.96
C TYR A 85 6.19 5.58 -14.78
N ASP A 86 6.59 4.42 -14.27
CA ASP A 86 6.17 3.11 -14.76
C ASP A 86 5.09 2.54 -13.83
N ALA A 87 3.90 2.24 -14.36
CA ALA A 87 2.80 1.64 -13.59
C ALA A 87 2.35 0.30 -14.18
N GLU A 88 2.51 -0.77 -13.41
CA GLU A 88 2.06 -2.12 -13.74
C GLU A 88 0.86 -2.52 -12.87
N TYR A 89 -0.04 -3.33 -13.43
CA TYR A 89 -1.16 -3.91 -12.70
C TYR A 89 -1.52 -5.28 -13.27
N GLY A 90 -2.16 -6.12 -12.45
CA GLY A 90 -2.64 -7.42 -12.90
C GLY A 90 -3.65 -8.02 -11.95
N TRP A 91 -4.61 -8.75 -12.52
CA TRP A 91 -5.57 -9.53 -11.74
C TRP A 91 -4.86 -10.77 -11.15
N LEU A 92 -5.07 -10.99 -9.86
CA LEU A 92 -4.64 -12.18 -9.14
C LEU A 92 -5.76 -13.23 -9.24
N PRO A 93 -5.61 -14.29 -10.05
CA PRO A 93 -6.60 -15.35 -10.09
C PRO A 93 -6.64 -16.06 -8.74
N VAL A 94 -7.82 -16.54 -8.33
CA VAL A 94 -8.03 -17.22 -7.05
C VAL A 94 -7.12 -18.43 -6.84
N THR A 95 -6.62 -19.03 -7.92
CA THR A 95 -5.67 -20.15 -7.93
C THR A 95 -4.21 -19.74 -7.70
N SER A 96 -3.91 -18.45 -7.67
CA SER A 96 -2.56 -17.95 -7.36
C SER A 96 -2.33 -17.92 -5.85
N ARG A 97 -1.22 -18.50 -5.41
CA ARG A 97 -0.75 -18.40 -4.02
C ARG A 97 -0.51 -16.94 -3.60
N GLU A 98 -0.19 -16.05 -4.55
CA GLU A 98 0.01 -14.62 -4.35
C GLU A 98 -1.30 -13.86 -4.03
N ALA A 99 -2.46 -14.42 -4.39
CA ALA A 99 -3.77 -13.87 -4.07
C ALA A 99 -4.10 -13.92 -2.56
N PHE A 100 -3.22 -14.50 -1.73
CA PHE A 100 -3.44 -14.67 -0.30
C PHE A 100 -2.31 -14.09 0.54
N SER A 101 -2.62 -13.57 1.73
CA SER A 101 -1.65 -13.31 2.79
C SER A 101 -2.06 -13.97 4.10
N CYS A 102 -1.10 -14.08 5.02
CA CYS A 102 -1.34 -14.55 6.37
C CYS A 102 -0.94 -13.49 7.39
N PRO A 103 -1.61 -13.46 8.56
CA PRO A 103 -1.15 -12.70 9.71
C PRO A 103 0.30 -13.08 10.09
N GLU A 104 0.99 -12.15 10.76
CA GLU A 104 2.35 -12.35 11.23
C GLU A 104 2.48 -13.65 12.05
N GLY A 105 3.59 -14.37 11.84
CA GLY A 105 3.86 -15.64 12.53
C GLY A 105 3.00 -16.83 12.08
N LYS A 106 2.24 -16.71 10.97
CA LYS A 106 1.54 -17.83 10.34
C LYS A 106 2.01 -18.11 8.92
N THR A 107 2.01 -19.39 8.55
CA THR A 107 2.33 -19.89 7.21
C THR A 107 1.06 -20.14 6.41
N LEU A 108 1.09 -19.82 5.11
CA LEU A 108 -0.01 -20.10 4.18
C LEU A 108 -0.01 -21.58 3.73
N TYR A 109 -1.08 -22.29 4.03
CA TYR A 109 -1.52 -23.45 3.26
C TYR A 109 -2.31 -22.97 2.04
N HIS A 110 -1.96 -23.47 0.86
CA HIS A 110 -2.65 -23.16 -0.39
C HIS A 110 -2.54 -24.37 -1.32
N GLU A 111 -3.69 -24.92 -1.71
CA GLU A 111 -3.82 -26.06 -2.61
C GLU A 111 -4.92 -25.76 -3.62
N VAL A 112 -4.61 -26.02 -4.90
CA VAL A 112 -5.58 -25.92 -6.00
C VAL A 112 -6.08 -27.33 -6.29
N GLY A 113 -7.37 -27.56 -6.06
CA GLY A 113 -8.07 -28.75 -6.50
C GLY A 113 -8.75 -28.49 -7.83
N ILE A 114 -8.58 -29.40 -8.80
CA ILE A 114 -9.34 -29.41 -10.05
C ILE A 114 -10.17 -30.68 -10.02
N ASP A 115 -11.49 -30.53 -10.06
CA ASP A 115 -12.47 -31.59 -10.31
C ASP A 115 -13.12 -31.33 -11.69
N ASP A 116 -13.73 -32.35 -12.29
CA ASP A 116 -14.28 -32.36 -13.67
C ASP A 116 -15.25 -31.21 -13.99
N ARG A 117 -15.77 -30.53 -12.96
CA ARG A 117 -16.75 -29.44 -13.07
C ARG A 117 -16.26 -28.10 -12.54
N GLN A 118 -15.19 -28.06 -11.76
CA GLN A 118 -14.91 -26.91 -10.88
C GLN A 118 -13.45 -26.86 -10.41
N THR A 119 -12.83 -25.68 -10.53
CA THR A 119 -11.56 -25.35 -9.85
C THR A 119 -11.87 -24.79 -8.46
N GLY A 120 -11.46 -25.51 -7.42
CA GLY A 120 -11.62 -25.11 -6.03
C GLY A 120 -10.28 -24.82 -5.37
N VAL A 121 -10.22 -23.79 -4.52
CA VAL A 121 -8.99 -23.43 -3.81
C VAL A 121 -9.17 -23.62 -2.32
N ARG A 122 -8.29 -24.43 -1.71
CA ARG A 122 -8.22 -24.64 -0.27
C ARG A 122 -7.08 -23.81 0.29
N ALA A 123 -7.43 -22.68 0.91
CA ALA A 123 -6.46 -21.74 1.49
C ALA A 123 -6.78 -21.48 2.97
N PHE A 124 -5.76 -21.58 3.82
CA PHE A 124 -5.83 -21.21 5.24
C PHE A 124 -4.43 -20.90 5.79
N CYS A 125 -4.35 -20.07 6.82
CA CYS A 125 -3.11 -19.78 7.53
C CYS A 125 -2.99 -20.69 8.75
N TYR A 126 -1.79 -21.12 9.12
CA TYR A 126 -1.54 -21.95 10.31
C TYR A 126 -0.27 -21.54 11.05
N LYS A 127 -0.22 -21.74 12.37
CA LYS A 127 0.97 -21.39 13.19
C LYS A 127 2.05 -22.46 13.14
N SER A 128 1.65 -23.72 13.19
CA SER A 128 2.55 -24.86 13.06
C SER A 128 1.82 -26.05 12.43
N SER A 129 2.59 -27.00 11.90
CA SER A 129 2.08 -28.25 11.38
C SER A 129 2.93 -29.41 11.86
N THR A 130 2.36 -30.59 11.97
CA THR A 130 3.12 -31.82 12.25
C THR A 130 2.55 -32.96 11.42
N THR A 131 3.42 -33.67 10.71
CA THR A 131 3.06 -34.83 9.90
C THR A 131 3.40 -36.10 10.65
N TYR A 132 2.41 -36.96 10.84
CA TYR A 132 2.54 -38.26 11.47
C TYR A 132 2.22 -39.38 10.45
N GLY A 133 2.71 -40.60 10.71
CA GLY A 133 2.55 -41.75 9.82
C GLY A 133 3.78 -42.05 8.96
N PHE A 134 3.76 -43.23 8.35
CA PHE A 134 4.85 -43.77 7.54
C PHE A 134 4.31 -44.22 6.17
N GLY A 135 5.16 -44.23 5.14
CA GLY A 135 4.74 -44.58 3.78
C GLY A 135 3.76 -43.57 3.17
N ASP A 136 2.68 -44.10 2.60
CA ASP A 136 1.55 -43.40 1.98
C ASP A 136 0.55 -42.84 3.02
N GLY A 137 0.43 -43.46 4.20
CA GLY A 137 -0.46 -43.05 5.30
C GLY A 137 -0.08 -41.76 6.05
N ARG A 138 0.60 -40.80 5.41
CA ARG A 138 1.06 -39.55 6.04
C ARG A 138 -0.09 -38.57 6.26
N THR A 139 -0.39 -38.28 7.51
CA THR A 139 -1.41 -37.27 7.90
C THR A 139 -0.73 -36.04 8.47
N THR A 140 -1.01 -34.86 7.90
CA THR A 140 -0.54 -33.58 8.44
C THR A 140 -1.62 -32.88 9.24
N VAL A 141 -1.35 -32.65 10.52
CA VAL A 141 -2.18 -31.84 11.41
C VAL A 141 -1.68 -30.40 11.38
N TYR A 142 -2.59 -29.43 11.24
CA TYR A 142 -2.31 -27.99 11.23
C TYR A 142 -2.93 -27.34 12.46
N VAL A 143 -2.15 -26.54 13.19
CA VAL A 143 -2.50 -25.96 14.50
C VAL A 143 -2.63 -24.45 14.42
N GLY A 144 -3.67 -23.91 15.07
CA GLY A 144 -3.95 -22.48 15.16
C GLY A 144 -4.30 -21.90 13.79
N LYS A 145 -5.34 -22.43 13.15
CA LYS A 145 -5.69 -21.98 11.80
C LYS A 145 -6.29 -20.58 11.83
N SER A 146 -6.42 -19.96 10.67
CA SER A 146 -7.29 -18.80 10.44
C SER A 146 -7.54 -18.64 8.95
N ALA A 147 -8.57 -17.85 8.61
CA ALA A 147 -8.72 -17.34 7.27
C ALA A 147 -7.43 -16.61 6.82
N PRO A 148 -7.02 -16.74 5.54
CA PRO A 148 -6.10 -15.81 4.92
C PRO A 148 -6.85 -14.52 4.55
N GLU A 149 -6.12 -13.41 4.38
CA GLU A 149 -6.66 -12.28 3.63
C GLU A 149 -6.54 -12.59 2.12
N TYR A 150 -7.51 -12.15 1.33
CA TYR A 150 -7.59 -12.39 -0.11
C TYR A 150 -7.55 -11.08 -0.89
N TYR A 151 -6.76 -11.07 -1.96
CA TYR A 151 -6.57 -9.96 -2.89
C TYR A 151 -6.80 -10.47 -4.32
N ASP A 152 -7.56 -9.71 -5.10
CA ASP A 152 -7.92 -9.98 -6.50
C ASP A 152 -7.10 -9.13 -7.48
N LEU A 153 -6.41 -8.10 -7.01
CA LEU A 153 -5.59 -7.18 -7.80
C LEU A 153 -4.19 -7.02 -7.20
N ARG A 154 -3.18 -6.91 -8.06
CA ARG A 154 -1.86 -6.36 -7.70
C ARG A 154 -1.51 -5.14 -8.54
N THR A 155 -0.70 -4.27 -7.98
CA THR A 155 -0.13 -3.09 -8.64
C THR A 155 1.33 -2.91 -8.26
N HIS A 156 2.10 -2.29 -9.14
CA HIS A 156 3.46 -1.84 -8.90
C HIS A 156 3.62 -0.47 -9.57
N ILE A 157 4.29 0.47 -8.91
CA ILE A 157 4.65 1.75 -9.49
C ILE A 157 6.12 2.05 -9.21
N THR A 158 6.83 2.53 -10.23
CA THR A 158 8.14 3.16 -10.08
C THR A 158 8.01 4.61 -10.51
N VAL A 159 8.35 5.53 -9.62
CA VAL A 159 8.39 6.99 -9.84
C VAL A 159 9.80 7.39 -10.22
N GLU A 160 9.97 8.25 -11.22
CA GLU A 160 11.25 8.70 -11.79
C GLU A 160 12.22 7.54 -12.16
N PRO A 161 11.75 6.51 -12.91
CA PRO A 161 12.52 5.31 -13.22
C PRO A 161 13.85 5.60 -13.95
N GLY A 162 14.93 4.99 -13.46
CA GLY A 162 16.28 5.15 -14.03
C GLY A 162 17.04 6.40 -13.57
N THR A 163 16.46 7.20 -12.66
CA THR A 163 17.14 8.33 -12.00
C THR A 163 17.73 7.93 -10.64
N ASP A 164 18.58 8.79 -10.06
CA ASP A 164 19.05 8.64 -8.65
C ASP A 164 17.92 8.87 -7.61
N ALA A 165 16.78 9.42 -8.03
CA ALA A 165 15.60 9.68 -7.20
C ALA A 165 14.53 8.58 -7.34
N ALA A 166 14.77 7.55 -8.16
CA ALA A 166 13.82 6.49 -8.46
C ALA A 166 13.24 5.83 -7.19
N TYR A 167 11.91 5.80 -7.09
CA TYR A 167 11.21 5.26 -5.93
C TYR A 167 10.14 4.23 -6.32
N SER A 168 10.13 3.09 -5.63
CA SER A 168 9.05 2.11 -5.71
C SER A 168 8.74 1.54 -4.32
N PRO A 169 7.45 1.40 -3.93
CA PRO A 169 7.04 0.68 -2.73
C PRO A 169 7.05 -0.85 -2.91
N GLY A 170 7.43 -1.35 -4.09
CA GLY A 170 7.30 -2.76 -4.47
C GLY A 170 5.87 -3.15 -4.85
N TRP A 171 5.65 -4.45 -5.04
CA TRP A 171 4.32 -4.98 -5.39
C TRP A 171 3.34 -4.85 -4.23
N GLN A 172 2.26 -4.12 -4.48
CA GLN A 172 1.12 -3.95 -3.58
C GLN A 172 -0.05 -4.81 -4.05
N ARG A 173 -0.94 -5.17 -3.13
CA ARG A 173 -2.09 -6.06 -3.38
C ARG A 173 -3.36 -5.47 -2.78
N TRP A 174 -4.44 -5.55 -3.53
CA TRP A 174 -5.72 -4.91 -3.22
C TRP A 174 -6.86 -5.90 -3.32
N ARG A 175 -7.95 -5.57 -2.62
CA ARG A 175 -9.23 -6.25 -2.76
C ARG A 175 -10.23 -5.28 -3.37
N THR A 176 -10.51 -5.45 -4.66
CA THR A 176 -11.45 -4.62 -5.43
C THR A 176 -12.91 -4.88 -5.05
N GLY A 177 -13.19 -6.06 -4.48
CA GLY A 177 -14.55 -6.52 -4.17
C GLY A 177 -15.23 -7.24 -5.34
N GLY A 178 -14.58 -7.34 -6.49
CA GLY A 178 -15.03 -8.13 -7.63
C GLY A 178 -14.93 -9.65 -7.36
N THR A 179 -16.02 -10.38 -7.63
CA THR A 179 -15.98 -11.85 -7.69
C THR A 179 -15.49 -12.33 -9.05
N TYR A 180 -14.16 -12.44 -9.21
CA TYR A 180 -13.57 -13.18 -10.32
C TYR A 180 -13.53 -14.68 -10.04
N GLY A 181 -13.68 -15.49 -11.10
CA GLY A 181 -14.18 -16.86 -11.03
C GLY A 181 -13.39 -17.86 -10.16
N GLY A 182 -14.16 -18.73 -9.51
CA GLY A 182 -13.68 -19.80 -8.62
C GLY A 182 -14.12 -19.59 -7.17
N PHE A 183 -14.03 -20.63 -6.34
CA PHE A 183 -14.47 -20.58 -4.94
C PHE A 183 -13.31 -20.87 -4.00
N VAL A 184 -13.12 -19.99 -3.01
CA VAL A 184 -12.20 -20.23 -1.89
C VAL A 184 -12.96 -20.99 -0.82
N ARG A 185 -12.59 -22.26 -0.59
CA ARG A 185 -12.97 -22.95 0.65
C ARG A 185 -12.01 -22.51 1.75
N VAL A 186 -12.33 -21.39 2.39
CA VAL A 186 -11.65 -20.95 3.60
C VAL A 186 -11.93 -21.96 4.71
N ILE A 187 -10.89 -22.58 5.25
CA ILE A 187 -11.01 -23.48 6.40
C ILE A 187 -10.52 -22.75 7.64
N THR A 188 -11.47 -22.33 8.47
CA THR A 188 -11.22 -22.02 9.89
C THR A 188 -11.36 -23.30 10.73
N ASP A 189 -10.93 -23.23 11.99
CA ASP A 189 -11.00 -24.35 12.94
C ASP A 189 -12.45 -24.75 13.29
#